data_AF-A0A1Q5H439-F1
#
_entry.id   AF-A0A1Q5H439-F1
#
_cell.length_a   1.000
_cell.length_b   1.000
_cell.length_c   1.000
_cell.angle_alpha   90.00
_cell.angle_beta   90.00
_cell.angle_gamma   90.00
#
_symmetry.space_group_name_H-M   'P 1'
#
loop_
_entity.id
_entity.type
_entity.pdbx_description
1 polymer ?
#
loop_
_entity_poly.entity_id
_entity_poly.type
_entity_poly.pdbx_seq_one_letter_code
_entity_poly.pdbx_strand_id
1 'polypeptide(L)'
;MELIHLADVVQSVSVRLTSTAPAVVNPRGLKYYYAVATVTSGFLSGSTHLGFTSDELADWGRLLDAMDEAVDDPAADPDEPFTADWPLSGGSAHLRFFARRPYAGHPYVVEVRDESGTGIVVSVPLDMDYGWRADARRRLAAVRAALGE
;
A
#
# COMPACT_ATOMS: atom_id res chain seq x y z
N MET A 1 5.66 -2.20 13.32
CA MET A 1 5.61 -0.77 12.93
C MET A 1 4.72 -0.64 11.71
N GLU A 2 3.90 0.41 11.59
CA GLU A 2 2.95 0.56 10.49
C GLU A 2 3.60 1.30 9.31
N LEU A 3 3.55 0.70 8.12
CA LEU A 3 4.11 1.25 6.88
C LEU A 3 3.02 1.91 6.03
N ILE A 4 1.90 1.22 5.84
CA ILE A 4 0.75 1.72 5.10
C ILE A 4 -0.43 1.77 6.05
N HIS A 5 -1.17 2.88 6.00
CA HIS A 5 -2.45 3.03 6.68
C HIS A 5 -3.36 3.89 5.83
N LEU A 6 -4.42 3.27 5.34
CA LEU A 6 -5.41 3.90 4.49
C LEU A 6 -6.75 3.66 5.16
N ALA A 7 -7.47 4.72 5.48
CA ALA A 7 -8.68 4.62 6.28
C ALA A 7 -9.66 5.73 5.90
N ASP A 8 -10.94 5.38 5.98
CA ASP A 8 -12.05 6.32 6.06
C ASP A 8 -12.77 6.16 7.41
N VAL A 9 -13.99 6.70 7.53
CA VAL A 9 -14.76 6.67 8.78
C VAL A 9 -15.17 5.24 9.20
N VAL A 10 -15.29 4.31 8.26
CA VAL A 10 -15.92 2.99 8.48
C VAL A 10 -14.99 1.80 8.23
N GLN A 11 -13.90 1.98 7.48
CA GLN A 11 -12.99 0.91 7.13
C GLN A 11 -11.55 1.37 6.96
N SER A 12 -10.62 0.41 7.03
CA SER A 12 -9.20 0.66 6.84
C SER A 12 -8.48 -0.53 6.22
N VAL A 13 -7.42 -0.22 5.47
CA VAL A 13 -6.38 -1.15 5.03
C VAL A 13 -5.06 -0.70 5.64
N SER A 14 -4.39 -1.59 6.37
CA SER A 14 -3.08 -1.29 6.96
C SER A 14 -2.07 -2.37 6.61
N VAL A 15 -0.79 -1.96 6.52
CA VAL A 15 0.35 -2.88 6.39
C VAL A 15 1.29 -2.62 7.54
N ARG A 16 1.51 -3.63 8.38
CA ARG A 16 2.36 -3.55 9.57
C ARG A 16 3.49 -4.55 9.50
N LEU A 17 4.73 -4.08 9.67
CA LEU A 17 5.89 -4.94 9.85
C LEU A 17 5.73 -5.82 11.09
N THR A 18 6.04 -7.10 10.95
CA THR A 18 6.10 -8.06 12.06
C THR A 18 7.33 -7.82 12.94
N SER A 19 8.42 -7.37 12.34
CA SER A 19 9.70 -7.07 12.99
C SER A 19 10.40 -5.91 12.29
N THR A 20 11.22 -5.14 13.01
CA THR A 20 12.14 -4.14 12.45
C THR A 20 13.50 -4.74 12.08
N ALA A 21 13.80 -5.96 12.52
CA ALA A 21 14.96 -6.70 12.05
C ALA A 21 14.61 -7.41 10.73
N PRO A 22 15.50 -7.38 9.72
CA PRO A 22 15.27 -8.10 8.48
C PRO A 22 15.25 -9.60 8.72
N ALA A 23 14.34 -10.30 8.05
CA ALA A 23 14.25 -11.75 8.11
C ALA A 23 15.39 -12.42 7.32
N VAL A 24 15.76 -11.83 6.19
CA VAL A 24 16.85 -12.28 5.33
C VAL A 24 17.61 -11.06 4.83
N VAL A 25 18.93 -11.17 4.75
CA VAL A 25 19.78 -10.21 4.03
C VAL A 25 20.44 -10.98 2.90
N ASN A 26 20.16 -10.62 1.65
CA ASN A 26 20.75 -11.32 0.51
C ASN A 26 22.23 -10.92 0.32
N PRO A 27 23.01 -11.65 -0.49
CA PRO A 27 24.43 -11.34 -0.73
C PRO A 27 24.70 -9.96 -1.36
N ARG A 28 23.67 -9.31 -1.92
CA ARG A 28 23.75 -7.94 -2.46
C ARG A 28 23.39 -6.87 -1.40
N GLY A 29 23.15 -7.28 -0.15
CA GLY A 29 22.77 -6.38 0.94
C GLY A 29 21.27 -6.03 0.98
N LEU A 30 20.45 -6.59 0.08
CA LEU A 30 19.01 -6.35 0.07
C LEU A 30 18.38 -7.02 1.28
N LYS A 31 17.65 -6.23 2.07
CA LYS A 31 16.99 -6.69 3.28
C LYS A 31 15.56 -7.08 2.96
N TYR A 32 15.11 -8.23 3.45
CA TYR A 32 13.75 -8.72 3.30
C TYR A 32 13.01 -8.65 4.64
N TYR A 33 11.78 -8.16 4.61
CA TYR A 33 10.92 -7.95 5.77
C TYR A 33 9.59 -8.67 5.60
N TYR A 34 9.06 -9.17 6.72
CA TYR A 34 7.70 -9.67 6.79
C TYR A 34 6.76 -8.60 7.34
N ALA A 35 5.55 -8.56 6.78
CA ALA A 35 4.47 -7.72 7.25
C ALA A 35 3.13 -8.45 7.18
N VAL A 36 2.13 -7.81 7.78
CA VAL A 36 0.74 -8.24 7.75
C VAL A 36 -0.07 -7.13 7.13
N ALA A 37 -0.75 -7.42 6.02
CA ALA A 37 -1.82 -6.59 5.51
C ALA A 37 -3.10 -6.95 6.26
N THR A 38 -3.81 -5.94 6.76
CA THR A 38 -5.06 -6.11 7.50
C THR A 38 -6.13 -5.21 6.89
N VAL A 39 -7.27 -5.81 6.58
CA VAL A 39 -8.52 -5.11 6.25
C VAL A 39 -9.39 -5.13 7.50
N THR A 40 -9.93 -3.98 7.87
CA THR A 40 -10.86 -3.86 8.99
C THR A 40 -12.05 -3.01 8.55
N SER A 41 -13.25 -3.54 8.70
CA SER A 41 -14.51 -2.82 8.53
C SER A 41 -15.56 -3.31 9.54
N GLY A 42 -16.72 -2.66 9.58
CA GLY A 42 -17.86 -3.15 10.36
C GLY A 42 -18.47 -4.47 9.84
N PHE A 43 -18.12 -4.90 8.63
CA PHE A 43 -18.64 -6.12 8.01
C PHE A 43 -17.66 -7.29 8.10
N LEU A 44 -16.37 -7.05 7.82
CA LEU A 44 -15.33 -8.08 7.88
C LEU A 44 -14.04 -7.53 8.48
N SER A 45 -13.28 -8.41 9.11
CA SER A 45 -11.89 -8.17 9.46
C SER A 45 -11.08 -9.37 9.01
N GLY A 46 -10.00 -9.12 8.29
CA GLY A 46 -9.15 -10.17 7.73
C GLY A 46 -7.72 -9.69 7.60
N SER A 47 -6.78 -10.63 7.65
CA SER A 47 -5.36 -10.34 7.52
C SER A 47 -4.66 -11.39 6.68
N THR A 48 -3.66 -10.95 5.92
CA THR A 48 -2.76 -11.85 5.19
C THR A 48 -1.30 -11.42 5.39
N HIS A 49 -0.40 -12.40 5.29
CA HIS A 49 1.03 -12.14 5.35
C HIS A 49 1.55 -11.71 3.98
N LEU A 50 2.36 -10.67 3.97
CA LEU A 50 3.14 -10.27 2.81
C LEU A 50 4.59 -10.10 3.21
N GLY A 51 5.48 -10.11 2.24
CA GLY A 51 6.86 -9.69 2.48
C GLY A 51 7.37 -8.81 1.36
N PHE A 52 8.32 -7.97 1.71
CA PHE A 52 8.88 -6.96 0.83
C PHE A 52 10.35 -6.74 1.13
N THR A 53 11.04 -6.16 0.17
CA THR A 53 12.46 -5.84 0.20
C THR A 53 12.66 -4.35 0.53
N SER A 54 13.86 -3.98 0.96
CA SER A 54 14.22 -2.58 1.15
C SER A 54 14.02 -1.73 -0.10
N ASP A 55 14.23 -2.27 -1.31
CA ASP A 55 13.96 -1.57 -2.58
C ASP A 55 12.46 -1.29 -2.76
N GLU A 56 11.59 -2.20 -2.33
CA GLU A 56 10.15 -2.01 -2.44
C GLU A 56 9.64 -0.92 -1.48
N LEU A 57 10.39 -0.55 -0.44
CA LEU A 57 10.10 0.69 0.31
C LEU A 57 10.33 1.93 -0.54
N ALA A 58 11.32 1.91 -1.44
CA ALA A 58 11.52 2.96 -2.44
C ALA A 58 10.36 3.00 -3.43
N ASP A 59 9.90 1.84 -3.87
CA ASP A 59 8.76 1.72 -4.79
C ASP A 59 7.48 2.25 -4.17
N TRP A 60 7.20 2.03 -2.88
CA TRP A 60 6.06 2.67 -2.23
C TRP A 60 6.10 4.20 -2.32
N GLY A 61 7.29 4.80 -2.14
CA GLY A 61 7.49 6.23 -2.32
C GLY A 61 7.19 6.69 -3.74
N ARG A 62 7.72 5.96 -4.75
CA ARG A 62 7.47 6.25 -6.17
C ARG A 62 5.99 6.12 -6.53
N LEU A 63 5.27 5.17 -5.94
CA LEU A 63 3.84 5.02 -6.14
C LEU A 63 3.05 6.19 -5.56
N LEU A 64 3.44 6.71 -4.40
CA LEU A 64 2.85 7.93 -3.85
C LEU A 64 3.07 9.14 -4.77
N ASP A 65 4.26 9.25 -5.37
CA ASP A 65 4.57 10.32 -6.34
C ASP A 65 3.76 10.15 -7.63
N ALA A 66 3.68 8.93 -8.17
CA ALA A 66 2.88 8.63 -9.37
C ALA A 66 1.37 8.82 -9.13
N MET A 67 0.87 8.53 -7.93
CA MET A 67 -0.51 8.82 -7.55
C MET A 67 -0.79 10.32 -7.51
N ASP A 68 0.16 11.16 -7.04
CA ASP A 68 0.01 12.62 -7.10
C ASP A 68 -0.07 13.10 -8.56
N GLU A 69 0.85 12.63 -9.40
CA GLU A 69 0.87 12.99 -10.82
C GLU A 69 -0.43 12.59 -11.53
N ALA A 70 -0.89 11.34 -11.35
CA ALA A 70 -2.08 10.85 -12.03
C ALA A 70 -3.39 11.51 -11.56
N VAL A 71 -3.47 11.89 -10.29
CA VAL A 71 -4.66 12.53 -9.71
C VAL A 71 -4.71 14.02 -10.05
N ASP A 72 -3.57 14.70 -10.06
CA ASP A 72 -3.48 16.15 -10.21
C ASP A 72 -3.19 16.60 -11.66
N ASP A 73 -2.84 15.68 -12.59
CA ASP A 73 -2.62 16.02 -14.00
C ASP A 73 -3.93 16.41 -14.70
N PRO A 74 -4.10 17.67 -15.16
CA PRO A 74 -5.27 18.15 -15.89
C PRO A 74 -5.46 17.50 -17.27
N ALA A 75 -4.44 16.85 -17.83
CA ALA A 75 -4.47 16.15 -19.12
C ALA A 75 -4.78 14.64 -19.00
N ALA A 76 -4.75 14.06 -17.80
CA ALA A 76 -5.07 12.65 -17.60
C ALA A 76 -6.51 12.32 -18.03
N ASP A 77 -6.67 11.18 -18.72
CA ASP A 77 -7.98 10.68 -19.13
C ASP A 77 -8.81 10.35 -17.88
N PRO A 78 -9.97 11.01 -17.67
CA PRO A 78 -10.81 10.75 -16.50
C PRO A 78 -11.39 9.32 -16.46
N ASP A 79 -11.44 8.63 -17.61
CA ASP A 79 -11.96 7.27 -17.73
C ASP A 79 -10.88 6.20 -17.52
N GLU A 80 -9.59 6.57 -17.54
CA GLU A 80 -8.49 5.65 -17.27
C GLU A 80 -8.07 5.72 -15.79
N PRO A 81 -8.31 4.66 -14.99
CA PRO A 81 -7.86 4.64 -13.61
C PRO A 81 -6.34 4.45 -13.54
N PHE A 82 -5.68 5.21 -12.68
CA PHE A 82 -4.34 4.86 -12.22
C PHE A 82 -4.39 3.51 -11.51
N THR A 83 -3.49 2.62 -11.89
CA THR A 83 -3.35 1.30 -11.27
C THR A 83 -1.89 1.01 -10.92
N ALA A 84 -1.66 0.51 -9.71
CA ALA A 84 -0.33 0.13 -9.26
C ALA A 84 -0.37 -0.99 -8.22
N ASP A 85 0.68 -1.82 -8.21
CA ASP A 85 0.84 -2.92 -7.25
C ASP A 85 1.98 -2.62 -6.28
N TRP A 86 1.79 -3.00 -5.02
CA TRP A 86 2.84 -2.97 -4.00
C TRP A 86 2.70 -4.14 -3.02
N PRO A 87 3.77 -4.91 -2.71
CA PRO A 87 5.09 -4.84 -3.34
C PRO A 87 5.04 -5.27 -4.82
N LEU A 88 5.95 -4.75 -5.65
CA LEU A 88 5.96 -5.06 -7.09
C LEU A 88 6.42 -6.50 -7.38
N SER A 89 7.19 -7.11 -6.46
CA SER A 89 7.58 -8.51 -6.58
C SER A 89 6.39 -9.40 -6.24
N GLY A 90 5.70 -9.91 -7.26
CA GLY A 90 4.51 -10.78 -7.14
C GLY A 90 4.72 -12.17 -6.52
N GLY A 91 5.63 -12.31 -5.56
CA GLY A 91 5.96 -13.58 -4.89
C GLY A 91 5.14 -13.86 -3.62
N SER A 92 4.32 -12.92 -3.15
CA SER A 92 3.44 -13.07 -1.99
C SER A 92 2.18 -12.22 -2.13
N ALA A 93 1.34 -12.16 -1.08
CA ALA A 93 0.22 -11.22 -1.08
C ALA A 93 0.69 -9.78 -1.34
N HIS A 94 -0.12 -9.00 -2.04
CA HIS A 94 0.18 -7.61 -2.41
C HIS A 94 -1.07 -6.74 -2.34
N LEU A 95 -0.86 -5.44 -2.38
CA LEU A 95 -1.88 -4.43 -2.48
C LEU A 95 -1.94 -3.94 -3.93
N ARG A 96 -3.15 -3.82 -4.49
CA ARG A 96 -3.39 -3.10 -5.73
C ARG A 96 -4.15 -1.83 -5.46
N PHE A 97 -3.63 -0.73 -5.94
CA PHE A 97 -4.21 0.60 -5.81
C PHE A 97 -4.93 0.96 -7.10
N PHE A 98 -6.15 1.44 -6.97
CA PHE A 98 -6.93 2.02 -8.05
C PHE A 98 -7.32 3.42 -7.64
N ALA A 99 -6.83 4.41 -8.38
CA ALA A 99 -7.22 5.80 -8.22
C ALA A 99 -7.83 6.29 -9.52
N ARG A 100 -9.07 6.80 -9.45
CA ARG A 100 -9.63 7.63 -10.52
C ARG A 100 -9.45 9.07 -10.14
N ARG A 101 -9.47 9.96 -11.13
CA ARG A 101 -9.46 11.39 -10.88
C ARG A 101 -10.58 11.72 -9.87
N PRO A 102 -10.29 12.42 -8.77
CA PRO A 102 -11.28 12.75 -7.76
C PRO A 102 -12.20 13.86 -8.29
N TYR A 103 -13.07 13.51 -9.24
CA TYR A 103 -14.35 14.18 -9.33
C TYR A 103 -15.16 13.75 -8.11
N ALA A 104 -15.77 14.71 -7.43
CA ALA A 104 -16.48 14.50 -6.16
C ALA A 104 -17.39 13.25 -6.24
N GLY A 105 -17.01 12.17 -5.55
CA GLY A 105 -17.82 10.95 -5.43
C GLY A 105 -17.17 9.63 -5.82
N HIS A 106 -15.91 9.59 -6.28
CA HIS A 106 -15.21 8.32 -6.55
C HIS A 106 -14.20 7.97 -5.45
N PRO A 107 -14.44 6.93 -4.63
CA PRO A 107 -13.49 6.51 -3.60
C PRO A 107 -12.22 5.91 -4.22
N TYR A 108 -11.11 6.01 -3.51
CA TYR A 108 -9.92 5.21 -3.83
C TYR A 108 -10.27 3.75 -3.58
N VAL A 109 -9.84 2.82 -4.45
CA VAL A 109 -10.04 1.39 -4.19
C VAL A 109 -8.69 0.74 -3.96
N VAL A 110 -8.59 0.01 -2.85
CA VAL A 110 -7.40 -0.79 -2.52
C VAL A 110 -7.80 -2.25 -2.46
N GLU A 111 -7.17 -3.08 -3.27
CA GLU A 111 -7.34 -4.52 -3.20
C GLU A 111 -6.21 -5.13 -2.38
N VAL A 112 -6.54 -5.99 -1.43
CA VAL A 112 -5.59 -6.91 -0.80
C VAL A 112 -5.72 -8.25 -1.51
N ARG A 113 -4.65 -8.69 -2.19
CA ARG A 113 -4.64 -9.87 -3.05
C ARG A 113 -3.70 -10.91 -2.47
N ASP A 114 -4.21 -12.10 -2.14
CA ASP A 114 -3.44 -13.25 -1.69
C ASP A 114 -3.41 -14.34 -2.78
N GLU A 115 -2.89 -13.99 -3.96
CA GLU A 115 -3.01 -14.85 -5.14
C GLU A 115 -2.20 -16.15 -5.03
N SER A 116 -1.01 -16.09 -4.43
CA SER A 116 -0.14 -17.26 -4.26
C SER A 116 -0.56 -18.17 -3.10
N GLY A 117 -1.36 -17.65 -2.17
CA GLY A 117 -1.85 -18.40 -1.00
C GLY A 117 -3.24 -18.98 -1.25
N THR A 118 -4.25 -18.16 -0.99
CA THR A 118 -5.67 -18.58 -1.01
C THR A 118 -6.40 -18.25 -2.31
N GLY A 119 -5.84 -17.38 -3.16
CA GLY A 119 -6.53 -16.81 -4.32
C GLY A 119 -7.57 -15.74 -3.95
N ILE A 120 -7.67 -15.35 -2.69
CA ILE A 120 -8.66 -14.38 -2.21
C ILE A 120 -8.23 -12.96 -2.59
N VAL A 121 -9.19 -12.16 -3.06
CA VAL A 121 -9.05 -10.73 -3.31
C VAL A 121 -10.12 -10.00 -2.50
N VAL A 122 -9.70 -8.98 -1.75
CA VAL A 122 -10.60 -8.11 -0.99
C VAL A 122 -10.44 -6.69 -1.50
N SER A 123 -11.45 -6.18 -2.21
CA SER A 123 -11.48 -4.80 -2.72
C SER A 123 -12.17 -3.88 -1.71
N VAL A 124 -11.45 -2.85 -1.26
CA VAL A 124 -11.90 -1.93 -0.22
C VAL A 124 -11.97 -0.51 -0.81
N PRO A 125 -13.17 0.04 -1.04
CA PRO A 125 -13.31 1.46 -1.37
C PRO A 125 -12.99 2.29 -0.11
N LEU A 126 -12.28 3.40 -0.27
CA LEU A 126 -11.86 4.28 0.81
C LEU A 126 -12.08 5.74 0.43
N ASP A 127 -12.91 6.42 1.21
CA ASP A 127 -13.11 7.87 1.13
C ASP A 127 -12.00 8.59 1.88
N MET A 128 -10.84 8.68 1.24
CA MET A 128 -9.62 9.21 1.83
C MET A 128 -9.65 10.73 1.98
N ASP A 129 -9.21 11.25 3.13
CA ASP A 129 -9.08 12.69 3.37
C ASP A 129 -8.02 13.35 2.47
N TYR A 130 -8.02 14.68 2.33
CA TYR A 130 -7.03 15.35 1.46
C TYR A 130 -5.57 15.16 1.92
N GLY A 131 -5.32 14.88 3.20
CA GLY A 131 -3.99 14.80 3.81
C GLY A 131 -3.35 13.41 3.75
N TRP A 132 -4.08 12.37 3.33
CA TRP A 132 -3.66 10.98 3.47
C TRP A 132 -2.31 10.66 2.83
N ARG A 133 -1.97 11.31 1.71
CA ARG A 133 -0.72 11.11 0.98
C ARG A 133 0.47 11.69 1.75
N ALA A 134 0.31 12.88 2.33
CA ALA A 134 1.33 13.46 3.20
C ALA A 134 1.57 12.58 4.44
N ASP A 135 0.49 12.02 4.98
CA ASP A 135 0.50 11.11 6.12
C ASP A 135 1.19 9.77 5.78
N ALA A 136 0.95 9.23 4.59
CA ALA A 136 1.64 8.05 4.07
C ALA A 136 3.15 8.30 3.91
N ARG A 137 3.54 9.47 3.39
CA ARG A 137 4.96 9.86 3.28
C ARG A 137 5.65 9.97 4.64
N ARG A 138 4.98 10.55 5.65
CA ARG A 138 5.53 10.62 7.01
C ARG A 138 5.71 9.23 7.63
N ARG A 139 4.75 8.32 7.42
CA ARG A 139 4.90 6.91 7.87
C ARG A 139 6.05 6.21 7.16
N LEU A 140 6.17 6.35 5.84
CA LEU A 140 7.28 5.79 5.08
C LEU A 140 8.64 6.31 5.58
N ALA A 141 8.78 7.62 5.80
CA ALA A 141 10.01 8.20 6.33
C ALA A 141 10.35 7.67 7.73
N ALA A 142 9.36 7.57 8.62
CA ALA A 142 9.54 6.98 9.95
C ALA A 142 9.95 5.51 9.87
N VAL A 143 9.37 4.75 8.93
CA VAL A 143 9.71 3.35 8.71
C VAL A 143 11.14 3.19 8.24
N ARG A 144 11.54 3.94 7.19
CA ARG A 144 12.91 3.89 6.67
C ARG A 144 13.94 4.22 7.74
N ALA A 145 13.72 5.29 8.52
CA ALA A 145 14.59 5.67 9.62
C ALA A 145 14.74 4.55 10.67
N ALA A 146 13.65 3.86 11.02
CA ALA A 146 13.69 2.76 11.99
C ALA A 146 14.33 1.47 11.45
N LEU A 147 14.39 1.30 10.13
CA LEU A 147 15.03 0.16 9.46
C LEU A 147 16.49 0.43 9.04
N GLY A 148 16.93 1.68 9.14
CA GLY A 148 18.23 2.13 8.62
C GLY A 148 18.29 2.06 7.10
N GLU A 149 17.21 2.50 6.44
CA GLU A 149 17.06 2.67 4.99
C GLU A 149 16.98 4.16 4.61
#